data_AF-Q928D7-F1
#
_entry.id   AF-Q928D7-F1
#
_cell.length_a   1.000
_cell.length_b   1.000
_cell.length_c   1.000
_cell.angle_alpha   90.00
_cell.angle_beta   90.00
_cell.angle_gamma   90.00
#
_symmetry.space_group_name_H-M   'P 1'
#
loop_
_entity.id
_entity.type
_entity.pdbx_description
1 polymer ?
#
loop_
_entity_poly.entity_id
_entity_poly.type
_entity_poly.pdbx_seq_one_letter_code
_entity_poly.pdbx_strand_id
1 'polypeptide(L)' 'MSKNLYAIKQDGLYKHFPHSWYDANLSKDCLFVNRETAENNCALNGSDEIVEISLVEVEAEA' A
#
# COMPACT_ATOMS: atom_id res chain seq x y z
N MET A 1 18.60 -1.92 6.40
CA MET A 1 17.77 -3.04 5.93
C MET A 1 16.56 -2.44 5.25
N SER A 2 16.39 -2.67 3.95
CA SER A 2 15.16 -2.28 3.25
C SER A 2 14.01 -3.06 3.89
N LYS A 3 13.06 -2.35 4.48
CA LYS A 3 11.81 -2.97 4.92
C LYS A 3 10.94 -3.10 3.68
N ASN A 4 10.75 -4.30 3.19
CA ASN A 4 9.79 -4.55 2.12
C ASN A 4 8.40 -4.27 2.67
N LEU A 5 7.73 -3.35 2.01
CA LEU A 5 6.46 -2.77 2.42
C LEU A 5 5.42 -3.14 1.37
N TYR A 6 4.18 -3.39 1.77
CA TYR A 6 3.14 -3.87 0.87
C TYR A 6 1.94 -2.94 0.91
N ALA A 7 1.32 -2.71 -0.25
CA ALA A 7 0.07 -1.99 -0.39
C ALA A 7 -0.93 -2.84 -1.20
N ILE A 8 -2.22 -2.54 -1.05
CA ILE A 8 -3.29 -3.15 -1.86
C ILE A 8 -3.77 -2.10 -2.85
N LYS A 9 -3.91 -2.49 -4.12
CA LYS A 9 -4.33 -1.64 -5.22
C LYS A 9 -5.55 -2.26 -5.90
N GLN A 10 -6.51 -1.45 -6.34
CA GLN A 10 -7.64 -1.88 -7.14
C GLN A 10 -7.92 -0.81 -8.20
N ASP A 11 -8.00 -1.19 -9.48
CA ASP A 11 -8.38 -0.30 -10.59
C ASP A 11 -7.59 1.03 -10.65
N GLY A 12 -6.30 1.00 -10.30
CA GLY A 12 -5.45 2.20 -10.29
C GLY A 12 -5.39 2.94 -8.95
N LEU A 13 -6.24 2.59 -7.98
CA LEU A 13 -6.36 3.22 -6.67
C LEU A 13 -5.70 2.38 -5.58
N TYR A 14 -5.09 3.01 -4.59
CA TYR A 14 -4.50 2.34 -3.42
C TYR A 14 -5.49 2.30 -2.27
N LYS A 15 -5.50 1.21 -1.50
CA LYS A 15 -6.28 1.07 -0.27
C LYS A 15 -5.56 1.75 0.89
N HIS A 16 -6.25 2.65 1.58
CA HIS A 16 -5.73 3.40 2.72
C HIS A 16 -6.28 2.82 4.03
N PHE A 17 -5.41 2.59 5.01
CA PHE A 17 -5.79 1.99 6.29
C PHE A 17 -5.71 3.02 7.43
N PRO A 18 -6.51 2.87 8.50
CA PRO A 18 -7.47 1.80 8.77
C PRO A 18 -8.82 1.95 8.03
N HIS A 19 -9.03 3.08 7.37
CA HIS A 19 -10.32 3.46 6.78
C HIS A 19 -10.82 2.54 5.66
N SER A 20 -9.95 1.72 5.05
CA SER A 20 -10.24 0.72 4.01
C SER A 20 -10.90 1.28 2.74
N TRP A 21 -10.78 2.59 2.52
CA TRP A 21 -11.14 3.30 1.29
C TRP A 21 -10.02 3.28 0.25
N TYR A 22 -10.38 3.46 -1.03
CA TYR A 22 -9.45 3.49 -2.15
C TYR A 22 -9.27 4.93 -2.65
N ASP A 23 -8.03 5.35 -2.86
CA ASP A 23 -7.68 6.68 -3.39
C ASP A 23 -6.57 6.58 -4.44
N ALA A 24 -6.55 7.52 -5.39
CA ALA A 24 -5.54 7.56 -6.44
C ALA A 24 -4.16 8.01 -5.90
N ASN A 25 -4.15 8.76 -4.80
CA ASN A 25 -2.94 9.28 -4.19
C ASN A 25 -2.40 8.29 -3.17
N LEU A 26 -1.10 8.02 -3.25
CA LEU A 26 -0.38 7.29 -2.22
C LEU A 26 -0.12 8.25 -1.04
N SER A 27 -0.95 8.19 0.00
CA SER A 27 -0.70 8.96 1.24
C SER A 27 0.23 8.19 2.16
N LYS A 28 0.85 8.90 3.12
CA LYS A 28 1.49 8.25 4.28
C LYS A 28 0.49 7.47 5.14
N ASP A 29 -0.81 7.77 4.99
CA ASP A 29 -1.93 7.04 5.61
C ASP A 29 -2.28 5.75 4.86
N CYS A 30 -1.76 5.52 3.63
CA CYS A 30 -1.60 4.16 3.14
C CYS A 30 -0.57 3.51 4.06
N LEU A 31 -1.04 2.84 5.11
CA LEU A 31 -0.16 1.99 5.88
C LEU A 31 0.42 0.98 4.91
N PHE A 32 1.71 1.13 4.65
CA PHE A 32 2.49 0.06 4.08
C PHE A 32 2.51 -1.06 5.11
N VAL A 33 1.72 -2.09 4.85
CA VAL A 33 1.58 -3.19 5.78
C VAL A 33 2.65 -4.25 5.49
N ASN A 34 2.85 -5.16 6.44
CA ASN A 34 3.62 -6.36 6.15
C ASN A 34 2.83 -7.26 5.18
N ARG A 35 3.53 -8.24 4.59
CA ARG A 35 2.94 -9.16 3.62
C ARG A 35 1.69 -9.86 4.15
N GLU A 36 1.76 -10.39 5.37
CA GLU A 36 0.66 -11.14 5.99
C GLU A 36 -0.62 -10.30 6.12
N THR A 37 -0.49 -9.03 6.53
CA THR A 37 -1.63 -8.12 6.63
C THR A 37 -2.20 -7.78 5.25
N ALA A 38 -1.34 -7.60 4.24
CA ALA A 38 -1.81 -7.38 2.88
C ALA A 38 -2.58 -8.59 2.35
N GLU A 39 -2.04 -9.81 2.53
CA GLU A 39 -2.69 -11.06 2.14
C GLU A 39 -4.04 -11.27 2.85
N ASN A 40 -4.13 -10.92 4.14
CA ASN A 40 -5.37 -11.01 4.91
C ASN A 40 -6.43 -9.97 4.54
N ASN A 41 -6.03 -8.79 4.04
CA ASN A 41 -6.94 -7.69 3.70
C ASN A 41 -7.21 -7.55 2.19
N CYS A 42 -6.52 -8.36 1.38
CA CYS A 42 -6.77 -8.51 -0.05
C CYS A 42 -8.11 -9.22 -0.24
N ALA A 43 -9.03 -8.61 -0.98
CA ALA A 43 -10.33 -9.21 -1.21
C ALA A 43 -10.20 -10.52 -2.01
N LEU A 44 -10.56 -11.65 -1.40
CA LEU A 44 -10.53 -12.99 -2.03
C LEU A 44 -11.37 -13.12 -3.32
N ASN A 45 -12.33 -12.21 -3.53
CA ASN A 45 -13.23 -12.17 -4.70
C ASN A 45 -13.14 -10.85 -5.50
N GLY A 46 -12.16 -9.99 -5.18
CA GLY A 46 -12.04 -8.65 -5.76
C GLY A 46 -10.87 -8.54 -6.73
N SER A 47 -10.88 -7.50 -7.56
CA SER A 47 -9.76 -7.08 -8.43
C SER A 47 -8.59 -6.47 -7.63
N ASP A 48 -8.42 -6.87 -6.37
CA ASP A 48 -7.37 -6.39 -5.49
C ASP A 48 -6.03 -7.00 -5.89
N GLU A 49 -5.02 -6.17 -6.01
CA GLU A 49 -3.65 -6.53 -6.31
C GLU A 49 -2.74 -6.10 -5.15
N ILE A 50 -1.93 -7.02 -4.62
CA ILE A 50 -0.91 -6.68 -3.64
C ILE A 50 0.35 -6.22 -4.38
N VAL A 51 0.82 -5.03 -4.06
CA VAL A 51 2.03 -4.44 -4.65
C VAL A 51 3.10 -4.23 -3.60
N GLU A 52 4.34 -4.59 -3.95
CA GLU A 52 5.50 -4.32 -3.11
C GLU A 52 6.00 -2.89 -3.35
N ILE A 53 6.17 -2.15 -2.27
CA ILE A 53 6.61 -0.77 -2.25
C ILE A 53 8.00 -0.73 -1.62
N SER A 54 8.95 -0.14 -2.32
CA SER A 54 10.25 0.25 -1.77
C SER A 54 10.20 1.72 -1.41
N LEU A 55 10.33 2.05 -0.13
CA LEU A 55 10.53 3.43 0.29
C LEU A 55 11.94 3.86 -0.08
N VAL A 56 12.02 4.91 -0.90
CA VAL A 56 13.27 5.63 -1.18
C VAL A 56 13.21 6.95 -0.44
N GLU A 57 14.16 7.19 0.46
CA GLU A 57 14.37 8.50 1.05
C GLU A 57 14.88 9.44 -0.04
N VAL A 58 14.08 10.44 -0.38
CA VAL A 58 14.52 11.54 -1.24
C VAL A 58 15.09 12.61 -0.32
N GLU A 59 16.40 12.84 -0.39
CA GLU A 59 17.02 13.99 0.25
C GLU A 59 16.37 15.23 -0.35
N ALA A 60 15.59 15.96 0.47
CA ALA A 60 14.99 17.21 0.04
C ALA A 60 16.13 18.20 -0.25
N GLU A 61 16.25 18.67 -1.49
CA GLU A 61 17.10 19.83 -1.79
C GLU A 61 16.55 21.03 -0.99
N ALA A 62 17.44 21.59 -0.17
CA ALA A 62 17.18 22.65 0.81
C ALA A 62 16.91 24.02 0.18
#